data_AF-D3HPQ5-F1
#
_entry.id   AF-D3HPQ5-F1
#
_cell.length_a   1.000
_cell.length_b   1.000
_cell.length_c   1.000
_cell.angle_alpha   90.00
_cell.angle_beta   90.00
_cell.angle_gamma   90.00
#
_symmetry.space_group_name_H-M   'P 1'
#
loop_
_entity.id
_entity.type
_entity.pdbx_description
1 polymer ?
#
loop_
_entity_poly.entity_id
_entity_poly.type
_entity_poly.pdbx_seq_one_letter_code
_entity_poly.pdbx_strand_id
1 'polypeptide(L)'
;MKKWMILAASLMMSTIHAEQSWCGYKDYFRIYSASHPDVVITNGFSDQGVILQILGLHSFEISDSHECHYGYALVTVGDKQNNWCVLDIKDGPLINHPVVHASCNGLRYISTQYDGFKTYSYTIYLD
;
A
#
# COMPACT_ATOMS: atom_id res chain seq x y z
N MET A 1 -17.43 60.99 -34.95
CA MET A 1 -17.18 59.54 -35.21
C MET A 1 -17.22 58.83 -33.88
N LYS A 2 -18.18 57.91 -33.73
CA LYS A 2 -18.68 57.42 -32.44
C LYS A 2 -17.97 56.10 -32.10
N LYS A 3 -17.27 56.13 -30.96
CA LYS A 3 -16.95 55.07 -29.98
C LYS A 3 -17.12 53.59 -30.42
N TRP A 4 -16.11 52.76 -30.11
CA TRP A 4 -16.18 51.52 -29.29
C TRP A 4 -14.86 50.73 -29.45
N MET A 5 -13.91 50.93 -28.52
CA MET A 5 -12.81 49.97 -28.34
C MET A 5 -13.25 48.98 -27.27
N ILE A 6 -13.39 47.73 -27.69
CA ILE A 6 -13.88 46.59 -26.93
C ILE A 6 -12.82 46.19 -25.90
N LEU A 7 -13.27 46.01 -24.66
CA LEU A 7 -12.58 45.40 -23.54
C LEU A 7 -11.85 44.10 -23.98
N ALA A 8 -10.53 44.07 -23.91
CA ALA A 8 -9.76 42.84 -23.81
C ALA A 8 -9.73 42.42 -22.34
N ALA A 9 -10.88 41.98 -21.82
CA ALA A 9 -10.96 41.31 -20.54
C ALA A 9 -10.95 39.79 -20.76
N SER A 10 -10.27 39.12 -19.84
CA SER A 10 -10.49 37.72 -19.47
C SER A 10 -10.30 36.67 -20.57
N LEU A 11 -9.11 36.08 -20.62
CA LEU A 11 -8.98 34.62 -20.54
C LEU A 11 -7.72 34.30 -19.74
N MET A 12 -7.86 34.37 -18.42
CA MET A 12 -7.03 33.56 -17.54
C MET A 12 -7.37 32.10 -17.84
N MET A 13 -6.45 31.37 -18.45
CA MET A 13 -6.45 29.91 -18.37
C MET A 13 -5.21 29.52 -17.58
N SER A 14 -5.36 29.54 -16.25
CA SER A 14 -4.51 28.76 -15.38
C SER A 14 -4.70 27.29 -15.78
N THR A 15 -3.71 26.71 -16.45
CA THR A 15 -3.61 25.26 -16.63
C THR A 15 -3.22 24.63 -15.30
N ILE A 16 -4.16 24.63 -14.34
CA ILE A 16 -4.11 23.70 -13.22
C ILE A 16 -4.95 22.51 -13.65
N HIS A 17 -4.36 21.66 -14.48
CA HIS A 17 -4.76 20.26 -14.56
C HIS A 17 -3.81 19.49 -13.64
N ALA A 18 -4.01 19.64 -12.34
CA ALA A 18 -3.58 18.60 -11.42
C ALA A 18 -4.65 17.51 -11.54
N GLU A 19 -4.52 16.62 -12.54
CA GLU A 19 -5.15 15.32 -12.40
C GLU A 19 -4.54 14.73 -11.13
N GLN A 20 -5.40 14.53 -10.13
CA GLN A 20 -5.05 13.74 -8.97
C GLN A 20 -4.76 12.35 -9.49
N SER A 21 -3.50 12.08 -9.80
CA SER A 21 -3.01 10.75 -10.13
C SER A 21 -3.47 9.85 -9.00
N TRP A 22 -4.41 8.94 -9.29
CA TRP A 22 -4.85 7.91 -8.35
C TRP A 22 -3.76 6.86 -8.10
N CYS A 23 -2.56 7.11 -8.65
CA CYS A 23 -1.40 6.24 -8.62
C CYS A 23 -0.32 6.85 -7.73
N GLY A 24 0.39 5.98 -7.03
CA GLY A 24 1.52 6.32 -6.16
C GLY A 24 1.11 6.42 -4.69
N TYR A 25 -0.04 5.84 -4.33
CA TYR A 25 -0.40 5.65 -2.94
C TYR A 25 0.56 4.65 -2.29
N LYS A 26 0.70 4.80 -0.98
CA LYS A 26 1.60 4.01 -0.14
C LYS A 26 0.80 3.46 1.01
N ASP A 27 0.77 2.14 1.10
CA ASP A 27 0.16 1.42 2.20
C ASP A 27 1.27 0.84 3.08
N TYR A 28 1.22 1.22 4.35
CA TYR A 28 2.19 0.83 5.38
C TYR A 28 1.66 -0.35 6.16
N PHE A 29 2.50 -1.36 6.37
CA PHE A 29 2.12 -2.56 7.08
C PHE A 29 3.03 -2.79 8.27
N ARG A 30 2.43 -3.21 9.38
CA ARG A 30 3.11 -3.72 10.56
C ARG A 30 2.67 -5.16 10.83
N ILE A 31 3.63 -6.01 11.16
CA ILE A 31 3.38 -7.37 11.66
C ILE A 31 3.32 -7.33 13.18
N TYR A 32 2.28 -7.95 13.75
CA TYR A 32 2.15 -8.11 15.19
C TYR A 32 1.75 -9.55 15.53
N SER A 33 2.44 -10.15 16.50
CA SER A 33 2.06 -11.42 17.10
C SER A 33 2.36 -11.39 18.61
N ALA A 34 1.40 -11.82 19.41
CA ALA A 34 1.56 -11.91 20.87
C ALA A 34 2.12 -13.27 21.31
N SER A 35 1.73 -14.34 20.62
CA SER A 35 2.17 -15.72 20.85
C SER A 35 3.57 -16.00 20.29
N HIS A 36 3.93 -15.35 19.18
CA HIS A 36 5.23 -15.50 18.52
C HIS A 36 5.99 -14.15 18.43
N PRO A 37 6.56 -13.66 19.54
CA PRO A 37 7.20 -12.33 19.58
C PRO A 37 8.48 -12.23 18.74
N ASP A 38 9.07 -13.34 18.32
CA ASP A 38 10.27 -13.40 17.48
C ASP A 38 9.98 -13.56 15.98
N VAL A 39 8.71 -13.53 15.56
CA VAL A 39 8.33 -13.54 14.14
C VAL A 39 8.79 -12.29 13.45
N VAL A 40 9.60 -12.45 12.41
CA VAL A 40 10.13 -11.37 11.59
C VAL A 40 9.83 -11.61 10.11
N ILE A 41 9.89 -10.56 9.32
CA ILE A 41 9.88 -10.64 7.86
C ILE A 41 11.20 -11.28 7.42
N THR A 42 11.10 -12.40 6.70
CA THR A 42 12.25 -13.17 6.20
C THR A 42 12.45 -13.00 4.71
N ASN A 43 11.39 -12.70 3.96
CA ASN A 43 11.46 -12.50 2.52
C ASN A 43 10.34 -11.59 2.02
N GLY A 44 10.55 -10.98 0.86
CA GLY A 44 9.59 -10.15 0.16
C GLY A 44 9.73 -10.27 -1.35
N PHE A 45 8.60 -10.31 -2.05
CA PHE A 45 8.51 -10.26 -3.49
C PHE A 45 7.32 -9.37 -3.89
N SER A 46 7.41 -8.67 -5.01
CA SER A 46 6.25 -8.05 -5.66
C SER A 46 6.33 -8.23 -7.16
N ASP A 47 5.16 -8.22 -7.81
CA ASP A 47 5.09 -8.14 -9.27
C ASP A 47 5.35 -6.70 -9.77
N GLN A 48 5.11 -6.46 -11.07
CA GLN A 48 5.30 -5.14 -11.67
C GLN A 48 4.21 -4.13 -11.32
N GLY A 49 3.04 -4.59 -10.84
CA GLY A 49 1.92 -3.73 -10.52
C GLY A 49 2.17 -2.88 -9.26
N VAL A 50 2.93 -3.42 -8.30
CA VAL A 50 3.23 -2.77 -7.03
C VAL A 50 4.70 -2.90 -6.63
N ILE A 51 5.17 -1.96 -5.84
CA ILE A 51 6.55 -1.91 -5.35
C ILE A 51 6.53 -2.22 -3.85
N LEU A 52 7.09 -3.36 -3.47
CA LEU A 52 7.29 -3.74 -2.07
C LEU A 52 8.64 -3.22 -1.55
N GLN A 53 8.61 -2.53 -0.41
CA GLN A 53 9.80 -2.11 0.32
C GLN A 53 9.76 -2.60 1.78
N ILE A 54 10.70 -3.47 2.15
CA ILE A 54 10.86 -3.89 3.55
C ILE A 54 11.55 -2.76 4.32
N LEU A 55 10.89 -2.23 5.36
CA LEU A 55 11.35 -1.10 6.17
C LEU A 55 12.08 -1.56 7.43
N GLY A 56 11.79 -2.77 7.91
CA GLY A 56 12.39 -3.35 9.10
C GLY A 56 11.92 -4.77 9.34
N LEU A 57 12.27 -5.35 10.49
CA LEU A 57 11.95 -6.74 10.82
C LEU A 57 10.45 -7.03 10.92
N HIS A 58 9.62 -6.02 11.19
CA HIS A 58 8.17 -6.18 11.37
C HIS A 58 7.37 -5.16 10.57
N SER A 59 7.96 -4.51 9.58
CA SER A 59 7.26 -3.47 8.82
C SER A 59 7.74 -3.38 7.38
N PHE A 60 6.80 -3.11 6.50
CA PHE A 60 7.03 -2.90 5.08
C PHE A 60 6.04 -1.89 4.52
N GLU A 61 6.34 -1.37 3.34
CA GLU A 61 5.48 -0.50 2.55
C GLU A 61 5.18 -1.20 1.23
N ILE A 62 3.95 -1.08 0.74
CA ILE A 62 3.59 -1.36 -0.64
C ILE A 62 3.19 -0.03 -1.27
N SER A 63 3.68 0.23 -2.48
CA SER A 63 3.31 1.42 -3.23
C SER A 63 2.91 1.08 -4.65
N ASP A 64 1.99 1.83 -5.23
CA ASP A 64 1.61 1.61 -6.62
C ASP A 64 2.82 1.84 -7.53
N SER A 65 2.95 1.01 -8.56
CA SER A 65 3.90 1.27 -9.64
C SER A 65 3.50 2.50 -10.47
N HIS A 66 4.45 2.98 -11.27
CA HIS A 66 4.21 4.06 -12.24
C HIS A 66 3.24 3.64 -13.34
N GLU A 67 3.08 2.33 -13.57
CA GLU A 67 2.16 1.78 -14.56
C GLU A 67 0.70 1.82 -14.09
N CYS A 68 0.46 2.06 -12.78
CA CYS A 68 -0.86 2.27 -12.21
C CYS A 68 -1.81 1.09 -12.49
N HIS A 69 -1.33 -0.12 -12.25
CA HIS A 69 -2.08 -1.36 -12.36
C HIS A 69 -2.19 -2.06 -11.00
N TYR A 70 -3.19 -2.93 -10.87
CA TYR A 70 -3.24 -3.82 -9.71
C TYR A 70 -2.04 -4.75 -9.72
N GLY A 71 -1.52 -5.05 -8.53
CA GLY A 71 -0.42 -5.98 -8.36
C GLY A 71 -0.57 -6.79 -7.09
N TYR A 72 0.42 -7.64 -6.87
CA TYR A 72 0.50 -8.52 -5.72
C TYR A 72 1.89 -8.44 -5.11
N ALA A 73 1.93 -8.40 -3.77
CA ALA A 73 3.13 -8.57 -2.98
C ALA A 73 3.02 -9.85 -2.14
N LEU A 74 4.10 -10.63 -2.12
CA LEU A 74 4.26 -11.78 -1.25
C LEU A 74 5.25 -11.41 -0.15
N VAL A 75 4.81 -11.43 1.11
CA VAL A 75 5.66 -11.18 2.27
C VAL A 75 5.70 -12.43 3.13
N THR A 76 6.89 -13.02 3.27
CA THR A 76 7.08 -14.16 4.15
C THR A 76 7.51 -13.67 5.53
N VAL A 77 6.78 -14.11 6.54
CA VAL A 77 7.09 -13.90 7.95
C VAL A 77 7.36 -15.25 8.61
N GLY A 78 8.27 -15.31 9.56
CA GLY A 78 8.56 -16.53 10.30
C GLY A 78 9.51 -16.34 11.46
N ASP A 79 9.67 -17.41 12.24
CA ASP A 79 10.51 -17.46 13.44
C ASP A 79 11.60 -18.54 13.35
N LYS A 80 12.41 -18.67 14.40
CA LYS A 80 13.50 -19.67 14.46
C LYS A 80 13.00 -21.10 14.68
N GLN A 81 11.74 -21.27 15.03
CA GLN A 81 11.11 -22.57 15.33
C GLN A 81 10.46 -23.18 14.09
N ASN A 82 10.72 -22.59 12.90
CA ASN A 82 10.17 -23.00 11.61
C ASN A 82 8.65 -22.80 11.50
N ASN A 83 8.10 -21.87 12.28
CA ASN A 83 6.75 -21.36 12.07
C ASN A 83 6.83 -20.22 11.05
N TRP A 84 5.88 -20.18 10.10
CA TRP A 84 5.86 -19.17 9.05
C TRP A 84 4.45 -18.91 8.50
N CYS A 85 4.28 -17.73 7.91
CA CYS A 85 3.16 -17.39 7.04
C CYS A 85 3.70 -16.71 5.76
N VAL A 86 3.14 -17.06 4.62
CA VAL A 86 3.27 -16.27 3.39
C VAL A 86 2.01 -15.42 3.28
N LEU A 87 2.18 -14.10 3.33
CA LEU A 87 1.14 -13.09 3.17
C LEU A 87 1.06 -12.72 1.70
N ASP A 88 -0.07 -12.98 1.06
CA ASP A 88 -0.40 -12.57 -0.30
C ASP A 88 -1.26 -11.31 -0.23
N ILE A 89 -0.70 -10.19 -0.66
CA ILE A 89 -1.26 -8.86 -0.50
C ILE A 89 -1.56 -8.30 -1.87
N LYS A 90 -2.85 -8.18 -2.18
CA LYS A 90 -3.33 -7.55 -3.40
C LYS A 90 -3.56 -6.07 -3.16
N ASP A 91 -2.98 -5.24 -4.01
CA ASP A 91 -3.09 -3.79 -3.90
C ASP A 91 -3.12 -3.10 -5.28
N GLY A 92 -3.45 -1.81 -5.30
CA GLY A 92 -3.37 -0.97 -6.49
C GLY A 92 -4.28 0.27 -6.49
N PRO A 93 -4.23 1.10 -7.55
CA PRO A 93 -4.82 2.46 -7.62
C PRO A 93 -6.34 2.60 -7.39
N LEU A 94 -7.08 1.49 -7.44
CA LEU A 94 -8.53 1.45 -7.27
C LEU A 94 -8.95 0.51 -6.12
N ILE A 95 -7.98 0.00 -5.38
CA ILE A 95 -8.18 -0.76 -4.15
C ILE A 95 -7.97 0.23 -3.00
N ASN A 96 -9.07 0.71 -2.41
CA ASN A 96 -8.98 1.66 -1.29
C ASN A 96 -8.32 1.06 -0.04
N HIS A 97 -8.42 -0.27 0.11
CA HIS A 97 -7.83 -1.01 1.22
C HIS A 97 -7.27 -2.33 0.69
N PRO A 98 -5.96 -2.61 0.89
CA PRO A 98 -5.32 -3.83 0.44
C PRO A 98 -6.02 -5.08 0.97
N VAL A 99 -6.05 -6.13 0.15
CA VAL A 99 -6.64 -7.42 0.53
C VAL A 99 -5.51 -8.37 0.87
N VAL A 100 -5.54 -8.94 2.08
CA VAL A 100 -4.52 -9.87 2.57
C VAL A 100 -5.10 -11.28 2.66
N HIS A 101 -4.42 -12.22 2.01
CA HIS A 101 -4.57 -13.64 2.22
C HIS A 101 -3.30 -14.21 2.85
N ALA A 102 -3.41 -15.35 3.53
CA ALA A 102 -2.27 -15.96 4.17
C ALA A 102 -2.30 -17.48 4.06
N SER A 103 -1.14 -18.06 3.81
CA SER A 103 -0.89 -19.49 3.94
C SER A 103 0.16 -19.70 5.01
N CYS A 104 -0.15 -20.49 6.04
CA CYS A 104 0.68 -20.58 7.24
C CYS A 104 1.01 -22.03 7.63
N ASN A 105 2.11 -22.17 8.36
CA ASN A 105 2.56 -23.38 9.03
C ASN A 105 3.04 -23.00 10.43
N GLY A 106 2.41 -23.54 11.48
CA GLY A 106 2.77 -23.24 12.88
C GLY A 106 2.31 -21.86 13.36
N LEU A 107 2.32 -20.85 12.48
CA LEU A 107 1.63 -19.57 12.70
C LEU A 107 0.20 -19.61 12.17
N ARG A 108 -0.58 -18.60 12.52
CA ARG A 108 -1.97 -18.40 12.10
C ARG A 108 -2.23 -16.93 11.82
N TYR A 109 -2.70 -16.63 10.61
CA TYR A 109 -3.23 -15.30 10.30
C TYR A 109 -4.56 -15.06 11.01
N ILE A 110 -4.69 -13.91 11.67
CA ILE A 110 -5.90 -13.51 12.39
C ILE A 110 -6.71 -12.50 11.59
N SER A 111 -6.09 -11.37 11.29
CA SER A 111 -6.75 -10.25 10.61
C SER A 111 -5.75 -9.21 10.15
N THR A 112 -6.16 -8.40 9.19
CA THR A 112 -5.54 -7.12 8.86
C THR A 112 -6.47 -6.02 9.32
N GLN A 113 -5.98 -5.09 10.14
CA GLN A 113 -6.76 -3.96 10.64
C GLN A 113 -6.19 -2.66 10.12
N TYR A 114 -7.07 -1.72 9.77
CA TYR A 114 -6.69 -0.37 9.38
C TYR A 114 -6.48 0.50 10.62
N ASP A 115 -5.32 1.13 10.73
CA ASP A 115 -4.88 1.81 11.96
C ASP A 115 -5.52 3.20 12.16
N GLY A 116 -6.20 3.75 11.15
CA GLY A 116 -6.95 5.01 11.31
C GLY A 116 -7.17 5.82 10.03
N PHE A 117 -8.11 6.76 10.08
CA PHE A 117 -8.51 7.54 8.90
C PHE A 117 -7.34 8.28 8.22
N LYS A 118 -7.15 8.03 6.92
CA LYS A 118 -6.09 8.63 6.06
C LYS A 118 -4.65 8.29 6.46
N THR A 119 -4.43 7.28 7.29
CA THR A 119 -3.07 6.85 7.63
C THR A 119 -2.47 5.92 6.57
N TYR A 120 -3.32 5.25 5.79
CA TYR A 120 -2.93 4.15 4.88
C TYR A 120 -2.03 3.14 5.59
N SER A 121 -2.27 2.93 6.89
CA SER A 121 -1.45 2.08 7.75
C SER A 121 -2.30 0.93 8.25
N TYR A 122 -1.72 -0.26 8.25
CA TYR A 122 -2.39 -1.49 8.63
C TYR A 122 -1.53 -2.32 9.57
N THR A 123 -2.18 -2.97 10.53
CA THR A 123 -1.56 -3.98 11.36
C THR A 123 -2.09 -5.36 10.97
N ILE A 124 -1.17 -6.25 10.59
CA ILE A 124 -1.41 -7.67 10.33
C ILE A 124 -1.15 -8.44 11.64
N TYR A 125 -2.22 -9.03 12.16
CA TYR A 125 -2.20 -9.81 13.39
C TYR A 125 -1.99 -11.29 13.07
N LEU A 126 -1.00 -11.90 13.73
CA LEU A 126 -0.67 -13.32 13.68
C LEU A 126 -0.73 -13.93 15.08
N ASP A 127 -1.05 -15.22 15.16
CA ASP A 127 -1.04 -16.04 16.37
C ASP A 127 -0.27 -17.34 16.17
#